data_AF-A0AA40W731-F1
#
_entry.id   AF-A0AA40W731-F1
#
_cell.length_a   1.000
_cell.length_b   1.000
_cell.length_c   1.000
_cell.angle_alpha   90.00
_cell.angle_beta   90.00
_cell.angle_gamma   90.00
#
_symmetry.space_group_name_H-M   'P 1'
#
loop_
_entity.id
_entity.type
_entity.pdbx_description
1 polymer ?
#
loop_
_entity_poly.entity_id
_entity_poly.type
_entity_poly.pdbx_seq_one_letter_code
_entity_poly.pdbx_strand_id
1 'polypeptide(L)'
;MSTQKASALKIPDAVPTGESLSSKSIDWREEFRAAAGFLRDHWALLGLTGLVLSVVAMHSYLVQEAIPLGIASQEIITSLPMLFILVVIAVVSLGGSIMLPTAVMVGRHKEFSQSLLDEVLRQAGDAKERQRAARMRLLAWWTFGLVTPSVLVVLILQWDGWQSNPMGYFVLLPLATLLFMGSVVVVVSRTVPDTWRQHVQKRWGVILSCGFAQMVVVVSLSAILETRFFSSATPKFFFLLLLVTVLLALVQAAFAWIVRDLIQGPGVLMRAMGTAGFVMLTVCMLPPLNHFLVGYVMQSSATGGRGCTVFTWKEKADVLKGLKQYGQGPQSVPLRVPMAIPGIYFVRPWDGSWSTDIALVSVTDVAKASKCSR
;
A
#
# COMPACT_ATOMS: atom_id res chain seq x y z
N MET A 1 -58.71 -33.62 -1.11
CA MET A 1 -57.76 -32.91 -1.99
C MET A 1 -58.08 -31.43 -1.94
N SER A 2 -57.31 -30.67 -1.17
CA SER A 2 -57.49 -29.21 -0.98
C SER A 2 -56.21 -28.53 -1.45
N THR A 3 -56.22 -28.02 -2.67
CA THR A 3 -55.10 -27.29 -3.26
C THR A 3 -55.07 -25.86 -2.72
N GLN A 4 -54.08 -25.63 -1.87
CA GLN A 4 -53.68 -24.35 -1.29
C GLN A 4 -53.26 -23.39 -2.43
N LYS A 5 -54.08 -22.37 -2.74
CA LYS A 5 -53.68 -21.28 -3.64
C LYS A 5 -52.66 -20.40 -2.93
N ALA A 6 -51.42 -20.47 -3.38
CA ALA A 6 -50.36 -19.55 -2.96
C ALA A 6 -50.74 -18.12 -3.36
N SER A 7 -50.78 -17.24 -2.36
CA SER A 7 -50.94 -15.79 -2.53
C SER A 7 -49.70 -15.24 -3.24
N ALA A 8 -49.84 -14.84 -4.50
CA ALA A 8 -48.79 -14.15 -5.24
C ALA A 8 -48.45 -12.83 -4.52
N LEU A 9 -47.19 -12.69 -4.14
CA LEU A 9 -46.63 -11.47 -3.57
C LEU A 9 -46.77 -10.34 -4.60
N LYS A 10 -47.59 -9.33 -4.30
CA LYS A 10 -47.68 -8.10 -5.10
C LYS A 10 -46.32 -7.40 -5.09
N ILE A 11 -45.63 -7.41 -6.22
CA ILE A 11 -44.49 -6.53 -6.49
C ILE A 11 -45.08 -5.12 -6.63
N PRO A 12 -44.68 -4.12 -5.83
CA PRO A 12 -45.17 -2.76 -6.00
C PRO A 12 -44.72 -2.21 -7.36
N ASP A 13 -45.66 -1.53 -8.00
CA ASP A 13 -45.63 -1.06 -9.38
C ASP A 13 -44.39 -0.25 -9.73
N ALA A 14 -44.08 -0.29 -11.03
CA ALA A 14 -43.02 0.43 -11.71
C ALA A 14 -42.91 1.90 -11.24
N VAL A 15 -41.68 2.28 -10.87
CA VAL A 15 -41.31 3.67 -10.58
C VAL A 15 -41.56 4.54 -11.82
N PRO A 16 -42.30 5.66 -11.72
CA PRO A 16 -42.53 6.54 -12.84
C PRO A 16 -41.20 7.10 -13.37
N THR A 17 -40.93 6.86 -14.65
CA THR A 17 -39.92 7.58 -15.44
C THR A 17 -40.34 9.05 -15.54
N GLY A 18 -39.83 9.91 -14.66
CA GLY A 18 -40.18 11.33 -14.74
C GLY A 18 -39.68 12.27 -13.65
N GLU A 19 -38.93 11.84 -12.64
CA GLU A 19 -38.28 12.79 -11.73
C GLU A 19 -36.82 13.00 -12.14
N SER A 20 -36.52 14.26 -12.44
CA SER A 20 -35.16 14.76 -12.55
C SER A 20 -34.34 14.22 -11.38
N LEU A 21 -33.16 13.67 -11.69
CA LEU A 21 -32.12 13.32 -10.72
C LEU A 21 -31.65 14.61 -10.03
N SER A 22 -32.50 15.18 -9.18
CA SER A 22 -32.12 16.11 -8.14
C SER A 22 -31.13 15.35 -7.29
N SER A 23 -29.86 15.74 -7.41
CA SER A 23 -28.79 15.20 -6.61
C SER A 23 -29.18 15.37 -5.14
N LYS A 24 -29.64 14.30 -4.50
CA LYS A 24 -29.65 14.24 -3.04
C LYS A 24 -28.21 14.46 -2.63
N SER A 25 -27.90 15.67 -2.18
CA SER A 25 -26.62 16.01 -1.60
C SER A 25 -26.38 14.98 -0.50
N ILE A 26 -25.31 14.22 -0.60
CA ILE A 26 -24.90 13.28 0.45
C ILE A 26 -24.84 14.08 1.74
N ASP A 27 -25.77 13.84 2.66
CA ASP A 27 -25.74 14.49 3.97
C ASP A 27 -24.69 13.76 4.81
N TRP A 28 -23.43 14.19 4.64
CA TRP A 28 -22.28 13.63 5.33
C TRP A 28 -22.50 13.56 6.84
N ARG A 29 -23.29 14.48 7.42
CA ARG A 29 -23.58 14.46 8.86
C ARG A 29 -24.40 13.25 9.27
N GLU A 30 -25.30 12.77 8.42
CA GLU A 30 -26.09 11.58 8.68
C GLU A 30 -25.25 10.32 8.49
N GLU A 31 -24.42 10.26 7.44
CA GLU A 31 -23.50 9.12 7.25
C GLU A 31 -22.48 9.00 8.39
N PHE A 32 -21.88 10.11 8.84
CA PHE A 32 -20.97 10.09 10.00
C PHE A 32 -21.68 9.67 11.28
N ARG A 33 -22.92 10.12 11.50
CA ARG A 33 -23.71 9.69 12.66
C ARG A 33 -24.04 8.20 12.60
N ALA A 34 -24.38 7.67 11.42
CA ALA A 34 -24.65 6.25 11.23
C ALA A 34 -23.38 5.40 11.46
N ALA A 35 -22.23 5.83 10.92
CA ALA A 35 -20.95 5.17 11.14
C ALA A 35 -20.51 5.21 12.61
N ALA A 36 -20.65 6.36 13.26
CA ALA A 36 -20.34 6.51 14.68
C ALA A 36 -21.28 5.68 15.58
N GLY A 37 -22.57 5.61 15.24
CA GLY A 37 -23.53 4.72 15.88
C GLY A 37 -23.11 3.26 15.76
N PHE A 38 -22.78 2.81 14.54
CA PHE A 38 -22.30 1.45 14.30
C PHE A 38 -21.04 1.12 15.11
N LEU A 39 -20.03 2.01 15.11
CA LEU A 39 -18.81 1.85 15.88
C LEU A 39 -19.08 1.76 17.39
N ARG A 40 -19.97 2.62 17.89
CA ARG A 40 -20.37 2.63 19.30
C ARG A 40 -21.10 1.35 19.68
N ASP A 41 -21.97 0.83 18.81
CA ASP A 41 -22.76 -0.36 19.11
C ASP A 41 -21.93 -1.65 19.03
N HIS A 42 -20.86 -1.65 18.23
CA HIS A 42 -20.02 -2.83 17.96
C HIS A 42 -18.57 -2.70 18.45
N TRP A 43 -18.26 -1.72 19.32
CA TRP A 43 -16.88 -1.43 19.74
C TRP A 43 -16.15 -2.66 20.31
N ALA A 44 -16.85 -3.48 21.10
CA ALA A 44 -16.28 -4.66 21.73
C ALA A 44 -15.96 -5.75 20.70
N LEU A 45 -16.86 -6.00 19.74
CA LEU A 45 -16.64 -6.96 18.66
C LEU A 45 -15.51 -6.51 17.73
N LEU A 46 -15.47 -5.23 17.36
CA LEU A 46 -14.42 -4.66 16.53
C LEU A 46 -13.06 -4.69 17.24
N GLY A 47 -13.02 -4.36 18.53
CA GLY A 47 -11.82 -4.44 19.36
C GLY A 47 -11.31 -5.88 19.48
N LEU A 48 -12.21 -6.84 19.74
CA LEU A 48 -11.86 -8.26 19.83
C LEU A 48 -11.38 -8.80 18.48
N THR A 49 -12.04 -8.42 17.39
CA THR A 49 -11.62 -8.80 16.03
C THR A 49 -10.23 -8.24 15.70
N GLY A 50 -9.97 -6.98 16.04
CA GLY A 50 -8.65 -6.37 15.87
C GLY A 50 -7.57 -7.09 16.67
N LEU A 51 -7.84 -7.44 17.93
CA LEU A 51 -6.92 -8.21 18.76
C LEU A 51 -6.64 -9.60 18.20
N VAL A 52 -7.68 -10.33 17.79
CA VAL A 52 -7.54 -11.66 17.16
C VAL A 52 -6.73 -11.56 15.87
N LEU A 53 -7.00 -10.56 15.03
CA LEU A 53 -6.24 -10.32 13.80
C LEU A 53 -4.77 -10.06 14.11
N SER A 54 -4.45 -9.27 15.14
CA SER A 54 -3.06 -9.04 15.57
C SER A 54 -2.38 -10.31 16.09
N VAL A 55 -3.09 -11.16 16.83
CA VAL A 55 -2.54 -12.43 17.32
C VAL A 55 -2.24 -13.37 16.16
N VAL A 56 -3.19 -13.52 15.22
CA VAL A 56 -2.98 -14.33 14.00
C VAL A 56 -1.84 -13.75 13.17
N ALA A 57 -1.78 -12.42 13.08
CA ALA A 57 -0.77 -11.70 12.35
C ALA A 57 0.64 -12.00 12.91
N MET A 58 0.79 -11.80 14.21
CA MET A 58 2.04 -12.04 14.94
C MET A 58 2.42 -13.52 14.95
N HIS A 59 1.47 -14.43 15.15
CA HIS A 59 1.73 -15.87 15.15
C HIS A 59 2.32 -16.34 13.81
N SER A 60 1.70 -15.94 12.70
CA SER A 60 2.21 -16.31 11.38
C SER A 60 3.62 -15.77 11.13
N TYR A 61 3.92 -14.56 11.64
CA TYR A 61 5.26 -13.98 11.56
C TYR A 61 6.29 -14.77 12.38
N LEU A 62 5.97 -15.11 13.63
CA LEU A 62 6.85 -15.90 14.51
C LEU A 62 7.16 -17.28 13.93
N VAL A 63 6.15 -17.95 13.35
CA VAL A 63 6.31 -19.26 12.71
C VAL A 63 7.21 -19.17 11.48
N GLN A 64 7.02 -18.15 10.63
CA GLN A 64 7.82 -18.00 9.41
C GLN A 64 9.27 -17.54 9.68
N GLU A 65 9.50 -16.71 10.70
CA GLU A 65 10.85 -16.31 11.11
C GLU A 65 11.49 -17.31 12.10
N ALA A 66 10.82 -18.41 12.45
CA ALA A 66 11.29 -19.43 13.40
C ALA A 66 11.72 -18.85 14.76
N ILE A 67 11.05 -17.78 15.21
CA ILE A 67 11.38 -17.12 16.49
C ILE A 67 10.77 -17.95 17.63
N PRO A 68 11.59 -18.48 18.58
CA PRO A 68 11.11 -19.36 19.65
C PRO A 68 10.47 -18.55 20.80
N LEU A 69 9.38 -17.84 20.50
CA LEU A 69 8.57 -17.10 21.46
C LEU A 69 7.19 -17.71 21.60
N GLY A 70 6.77 -17.92 22.86
CA GLY A 70 5.39 -18.28 23.15
C GLY A 70 4.46 -17.09 22.90
N ILE A 71 3.34 -17.31 22.22
CA ILE A 71 2.33 -16.28 21.87
C ILE A 71 1.75 -15.60 23.12
N ALA A 72 1.79 -16.30 24.27
CA ALA A 72 1.30 -15.82 25.56
C ALA A 72 2.37 -15.05 26.38
N SER A 73 3.53 -14.71 25.80
CA SER A 73 4.50 -13.91 26.53
C SER A 73 3.92 -12.52 26.84
N GLN A 74 4.16 -12.03 28.05
CA GLN A 74 3.63 -10.74 28.53
C GLN A 74 4.04 -9.58 27.61
N GLU A 75 5.22 -9.67 27.01
CA GLU A 75 5.77 -8.68 26.08
C GLU A 75 5.02 -8.65 24.74
N ILE A 76 4.58 -9.81 24.24
CA ILE A 76 3.74 -9.88 23.04
C ILE A 76 2.35 -9.33 23.36
N ILE A 77 1.74 -9.76 24.47
CA ILE A 77 0.37 -9.36 24.83
C ILE A 77 0.26 -7.83 24.95
N THR A 78 1.24 -7.18 25.57
CA THR A 78 1.26 -5.71 25.76
C THR A 78 1.56 -4.94 24.48
N SER A 79 2.24 -5.55 23.49
CA SER A 79 2.61 -4.89 22.22
C SER A 79 1.62 -5.12 21.07
N LEU A 80 0.71 -6.09 21.17
CA LEU A 80 -0.30 -6.41 20.14
C LEU A 80 -1.15 -5.21 19.67
N PRO A 81 -1.67 -4.34 20.56
CA PRO A 81 -2.45 -3.18 20.12
C PRO A 81 -1.61 -2.19 19.31
N MET A 82 -0.36 -1.97 19.72
CA MET A 82 0.57 -1.08 19.02
C MET A 82 0.93 -1.64 17.64
N LEU A 83 1.18 -2.96 17.56
CA LEU A 83 1.39 -3.64 16.30
C LEU A 83 0.19 -3.51 15.37
N PHE A 84 -1.03 -3.67 15.88
CA PHE A 84 -2.25 -3.47 15.09
C PHE A 84 -2.29 -2.07 14.48
N ILE A 85 -2.05 -1.04 15.31
CA ILE A 85 -2.09 0.35 14.89
C ILE A 85 -1.04 0.62 13.80
N LEU A 86 0.17 0.11 13.96
CA LEU A 86 1.24 0.28 12.97
C LEU A 86 0.92 -0.43 11.65
N VAL A 87 0.33 -1.63 11.70
CA VAL A 87 -0.14 -2.34 10.49
C VAL A 87 -1.29 -1.57 9.82
N VAL A 88 -2.26 -1.06 10.60
CA VAL A 88 -3.34 -0.21 10.06
C VAL A 88 -2.77 1.04 9.39
N ILE A 89 -1.81 1.73 10.02
CA ILE A 89 -1.15 2.92 9.44
C ILE A 89 -0.42 2.54 8.15
N ALA A 90 0.28 1.40 8.12
CA ALA A 90 0.96 0.91 6.92
C ALA A 90 -0.03 0.61 5.79
N VAL A 91 -1.13 -0.10 6.08
CA VAL A 91 -2.16 -0.44 5.08
C VAL A 91 -2.90 0.82 4.60
N VAL A 92 -3.25 1.75 5.49
CA VAL A 92 -3.92 3.01 5.12
C VAL A 92 -3.00 3.91 4.30
N SER A 93 -1.71 4.01 4.64
CA SER A 93 -0.75 4.81 3.87
C SER A 93 -0.47 4.20 2.49
N LEU A 94 -0.31 2.88 2.40
CA LEU A 94 -0.19 2.17 1.13
C LEU A 94 -1.47 2.29 0.29
N GLY A 95 -2.62 2.01 0.89
CA GLY A 95 -3.93 2.11 0.26
C GLY A 95 -4.23 3.53 -0.22
N GLY A 96 -3.96 4.54 0.61
CA GLY A 96 -4.07 5.95 0.23
C GLY A 96 -3.19 6.29 -0.97
N SER A 97 -1.92 5.88 -0.96
CA SER A 97 -1.00 6.12 -2.07
C SER A 97 -1.47 5.48 -3.39
N ILE A 98 -2.10 4.31 -3.34
CA ILE A 98 -2.72 3.63 -4.48
C ILE A 98 -4.04 4.31 -4.92
N MET A 99 -4.80 4.84 -3.97
CA MET A 99 -6.07 5.53 -4.21
C MET A 99 -5.89 6.95 -4.78
N LEU A 100 -4.74 7.60 -4.59
CA LEU A 100 -4.52 8.96 -5.09
C LEU A 100 -4.69 9.06 -6.63
N PRO A 101 -3.96 8.28 -7.45
CA PRO A 101 -4.16 8.29 -8.91
C PRO A 101 -5.61 7.99 -9.29
N THR A 102 -6.25 7.12 -8.53
CA THR A 102 -7.65 6.73 -8.69
C THR A 102 -8.61 7.90 -8.50
N ALA A 103 -8.32 8.79 -7.54
CA ALA A 103 -9.12 9.98 -7.26
C ALA A 103 -9.13 10.99 -8.43
N VAL A 104 -8.11 11.00 -9.29
CA VAL A 104 -8.10 11.83 -10.50
C VAL A 104 -9.21 11.39 -11.46
N MET A 105 -9.36 10.08 -11.68
CA MET A 105 -10.39 9.52 -12.57
C MET A 105 -11.80 9.68 -12.01
N VAL A 106 -12.00 9.34 -10.73
CA VAL A 106 -13.34 9.21 -10.13
C VAL A 106 -13.78 10.46 -9.38
N GLY A 107 -12.84 11.32 -8.98
CA GLY A 107 -13.14 12.54 -8.23
C GLY A 107 -14.08 13.47 -9.00
N ARG A 108 -15.04 14.05 -8.28
CA ARG A 108 -15.86 15.16 -8.76
C ARG A 108 -15.29 16.45 -8.16
N HIS A 109 -15.01 17.43 -9.00
CA HIS A 109 -14.65 18.76 -8.50
C HIS A 109 -15.94 19.52 -8.22
N LYS A 110 -15.96 20.41 -7.23
CA LYS A 110 -17.17 21.16 -6.81
C LYS A 110 -17.85 21.91 -7.96
N GLU A 111 -17.09 22.28 -8.97
CA GLU A 111 -17.56 23.03 -10.15
C GLU A 111 -17.89 22.14 -11.37
N PHE A 112 -17.68 20.82 -11.29
CA PHE A 112 -18.05 19.87 -12.34
C PHE A 112 -19.12 18.91 -11.82
N SER A 113 -20.20 18.76 -12.59
CA SER A 113 -21.31 17.86 -12.22
C SER A 113 -20.96 16.37 -12.36
N GLN A 114 -19.90 16.03 -13.10
CA GLN A 114 -19.53 14.65 -13.43
C GLN A 114 -18.03 14.37 -13.22
N SER A 115 -17.69 13.10 -13.00
CA SER A 115 -16.32 12.59 -12.94
C SER A 115 -15.76 12.42 -14.36
N LEU A 116 -14.42 12.46 -14.53
CA LEU A 116 -13.78 12.20 -15.83
C LEU A 116 -14.19 10.84 -16.41
N LEU A 117 -14.36 9.82 -15.56
CA LEU A 117 -14.82 8.51 -15.97
C LEU A 117 -16.30 8.51 -16.36
N ASP A 118 -17.14 9.29 -15.68
CA ASP A 118 -18.56 9.46 -16.04
C ASP A 118 -18.72 10.17 -17.40
N GLU A 119 -17.92 11.20 -17.66
CA GLU A 119 -17.99 12.00 -18.89
C GLU A 119 -17.61 11.16 -20.12
N VAL A 120 -16.52 10.38 -20.04
CA VAL A 120 -16.09 9.50 -21.14
C VAL A 120 -17.12 8.40 -21.43
N LEU A 121 -17.76 7.87 -20.38
CA LEU A 121 -18.82 6.88 -20.53
C LEU A 121 -20.09 7.46 -21.15
N ARG A 122 -20.43 8.70 -20.80
CA ARG A 122 -21.57 9.42 -21.36
C ARG A 122 -21.34 9.76 -22.84
N GLN A 123 -20.14 10.19 -23.21
CA GLN A 123 -19.78 10.46 -24.62
C GLN A 123 -19.84 9.21 -25.50
N ALA A 124 -19.63 8.01 -24.94
CA ALA A 124 -19.68 6.75 -25.67
C ALA A 124 -21.12 6.30 -26.06
N GLY A 125 -22.16 6.93 -25.49
CA GLY A 125 -23.58 6.60 -25.70
C GLY A 125 -24.02 5.30 -25.00
N ASP A 126 -25.26 4.86 -25.22
CA ASP A 126 -25.87 3.72 -24.50
C ASP A 126 -25.49 2.33 -25.06
N ALA A 127 -24.80 2.28 -26.19
CA ALA A 127 -24.38 1.02 -26.78
C ALA A 127 -23.30 0.35 -25.90
N LYS A 128 -23.65 -0.80 -25.29
CA LYS A 128 -22.81 -1.56 -24.35
C LYS A 128 -21.40 -1.85 -24.90
N GLU A 129 -21.27 -2.13 -26.19
CA GLU A 129 -19.97 -2.35 -26.85
C GLU A 129 -19.14 -1.07 -27.00
N ARG A 130 -19.76 0.06 -27.38
CA ARG A 130 -19.05 1.34 -27.49
C ARG A 130 -18.61 1.86 -26.14
N GLN A 131 -19.44 1.69 -25.10
CA GLN A 131 -19.03 1.95 -23.73
C GLN A 131 -17.86 1.05 -23.34
N ARG A 132 -17.88 -0.25 -23.64
CA ARG A 132 -16.77 -1.16 -23.32
C ARG A 132 -15.47 -0.77 -24.03
N ALA A 133 -15.54 -0.36 -25.29
CA ALA A 133 -14.37 0.09 -26.05
C ALA A 133 -13.80 1.41 -25.52
N ALA A 134 -14.67 2.40 -25.23
CA ALA A 134 -14.25 3.67 -24.63
C ALA A 134 -13.63 3.46 -23.24
N ARG A 135 -14.18 2.53 -22.44
CA ARG A 135 -13.63 2.10 -21.15
C ARG A 135 -12.24 1.52 -21.30
N MET A 136 -12.07 0.51 -22.16
CA MET A 136 -10.78 -0.13 -22.37
C MET A 136 -9.73 0.85 -22.90
N ARG A 137 -10.14 1.77 -23.78
CA ARG A 137 -9.27 2.83 -24.29
C ARG A 137 -8.82 3.76 -23.16
N LEU A 138 -9.74 4.30 -22.36
CA LEU A 138 -9.39 5.16 -21.23
C LEU A 138 -8.46 4.47 -20.24
N LEU A 139 -8.73 3.20 -19.92
CA LEU A 139 -7.88 2.39 -19.03
C LEU A 139 -6.50 2.17 -19.62
N ALA A 140 -6.40 1.74 -20.88
CA ALA A 140 -5.12 1.52 -21.55
C ALA A 140 -4.27 2.80 -21.55
N TRP A 141 -4.87 3.94 -21.88
CA TRP A 141 -4.16 5.22 -21.86
C TRP A 141 -3.79 5.67 -20.45
N TRP A 142 -4.63 5.42 -19.44
CA TRP A 142 -4.32 5.73 -18.05
C TRP A 142 -3.17 4.86 -17.50
N THR A 143 -3.21 3.56 -17.78
CA THR A 143 -2.11 2.65 -17.44
C THR A 143 -0.82 3.07 -18.15
N PHE A 144 -0.91 3.52 -19.41
CA PHE A 144 0.24 4.04 -20.15
C PHE A 144 0.82 5.29 -19.49
N GLY A 145 -0.04 6.23 -19.06
CA GLY A 145 0.37 7.44 -18.34
C GLY A 145 1.01 7.15 -16.98
N LEU A 146 0.58 6.11 -16.26
CA LEU A 146 1.20 5.70 -14.98
C LEU A 146 2.52 4.93 -15.18
N VAL A 147 2.62 4.13 -16.25
CA VAL A 147 3.80 3.31 -16.53
C VAL A 147 4.93 4.15 -17.13
N THR A 148 4.64 5.13 -17.97
CA THR A 148 5.65 5.97 -18.65
C THR A 148 6.66 6.64 -17.70
N PRO A 149 6.25 7.38 -16.65
CA PRO A 149 7.22 7.95 -15.71
C PRO A 149 7.94 6.87 -14.90
N SER A 150 7.27 5.76 -14.61
CA SER A 150 7.86 4.65 -13.86
C SER A 150 9.01 4.00 -14.64
N VAL A 151 8.82 3.78 -15.94
CA VAL A 151 9.86 3.28 -16.87
C VAL A 151 11.01 4.28 -16.97
N LEU A 152 10.71 5.58 -17.03
CA LEU A 152 11.75 6.59 -17.08
C LEU A 152 12.60 6.60 -15.80
N VAL A 153 11.98 6.47 -14.62
CA VAL A 153 12.71 6.29 -13.35
C VAL A 153 13.58 5.05 -13.40
N VAL A 154 13.05 3.93 -13.88
CA VAL A 154 13.81 2.68 -14.01
C VAL A 154 15.04 2.87 -14.91
N LEU A 155 14.88 3.55 -16.05
CA LEU A 155 15.98 3.85 -16.98
C LEU A 155 17.00 4.80 -16.36
N ILE A 156 16.55 5.80 -15.61
CA ILE A 156 17.43 6.77 -14.95
C ILE A 156 18.20 6.12 -13.78
N LEU A 157 17.61 5.16 -13.07
CA LEU A 157 18.29 4.38 -12.04
C LEU A 157 19.46 3.55 -12.58
N GLN A 158 19.58 3.37 -13.91
CA GLN A 158 20.74 2.74 -14.56
C GLN A 158 21.95 3.67 -14.64
N TRP A 159 21.79 4.97 -14.39
CA TRP A 159 22.88 5.91 -14.46
C TRP A 159 23.65 5.91 -13.13
N ASP A 160 24.89 5.43 -13.13
CA ASP A 160 25.77 5.38 -11.94
C ASP A 160 25.95 6.75 -11.25
N GLY A 161 25.73 7.86 -11.98
CA GLY A 161 25.71 9.22 -11.45
C GLY A 161 24.49 9.55 -10.56
N TRP A 162 23.47 8.69 -10.54
CA TRP A 162 22.22 8.91 -9.82
C TRP A 162 22.38 8.87 -8.30
N GLN A 163 23.07 7.85 -7.77
CA GLN A 163 23.24 7.68 -6.32
C GLN A 163 24.36 8.55 -5.75
N SER A 164 25.33 8.92 -6.58
CA SER A 164 26.54 9.66 -6.16
C SER A 164 26.35 11.18 -6.13
N ASN A 165 25.30 11.70 -6.77
CA ASN A 165 25.13 13.14 -6.97
C ASN A 165 23.78 13.62 -6.41
N PRO A 166 23.74 14.56 -5.45
CA PRO A 166 22.48 15.09 -4.89
C PRO A 166 21.57 15.72 -5.95
N MET A 167 22.13 16.17 -7.07
CA MET A 167 21.38 16.63 -8.26
C MET A 167 20.46 15.54 -8.83
N GLY A 168 20.82 14.26 -8.68
CA GLY A 168 19.99 13.11 -9.06
C GLY A 168 18.61 13.19 -8.40
N TYR A 169 18.60 13.18 -7.07
CA TYR A 169 17.36 13.16 -6.30
C TYR A 169 16.56 14.48 -6.39
N PHE A 170 17.24 15.63 -6.37
CA PHE A 170 16.58 16.93 -6.29
C PHE A 170 16.11 17.51 -7.63
N VAL A 171 16.71 17.12 -8.77
CA VAL A 171 16.35 17.67 -10.10
C VAL A 171 15.50 16.70 -10.91
N LEU A 172 15.80 15.40 -10.85
CA LEU A 172 15.10 14.44 -11.70
C LEU A 172 13.75 14.00 -11.13
N LEU A 173 13.56 14.07 -9.81
CA LEU A 173 12.26 13.85 -9.18
C LEU A 173 11.21 14.88 -9.65
N PRO A 174 11.52 16.19 -9.71
CA PRO A 174 10.65 17.16 -10.39
C PRO A 174 10.52 16.89 -11.89
N LEU A 175 11.58 16.51 -12.61
CA LEU A 175 11.53 16.24 -14.05
C LEU A 175 10.60 15.07 -14.41
N ALA A 176 10.70 13.95 -13.69
CA ALA A 176 9.85 12.78 -13.88
C ALA A 176 8.39 13.08 -13.49
N THR A 177 8.17 13.90 -12.46
CA THR A 177 6.83 14.38 -12.09
C THR A 177 6.24 15.27 -13.18
N LEU A 178 7.04 16.16 -13.79
CA LEU A 178 6.62 16.97 -14.93
C LEU A 178 6.30 16.13 -16.17
N LEU A 179 7.03 15.04 -16.40
CA LEU A 179 6.77 14.11 -17.49
C LEU A 179 5.53 13.25 -17.24
N PHE A 180 5.27 12.83 -15.99
CA PHE A 180 4.00 12.22 -15.62
C PHE A 180 2.83 13.17 -15.91
N MET A 181 2.93 14.41 -15.43
CA MET A 181 1.95 15.47 -15.73
C MET A 181 1.76 15.61 -17.24
N GLY A 182 2.85 15.67 -18.01
CA GLY A 182 2.82 15.71 -19.47
C GLY A 182 2.12 14.52 -20.10
N SER A 183 2.36 13.30 -19.61
CA SER A 183 1.73 12.07 -20.11
C SER A 183 0.23 12.02 -19.81
N VAL A 184 -0.19 12.36 -18.58
CA VAL A 184 -1.60 12.52 -18.21
C VAL A 184 -2.22 13.61 -19.09
N VAL A 185 -1.46 14.67 -19.38
CA VAL A 185 -1.91 15.76 -20.23
C VAL A 185 -2.20 15.32 -21.66
N VAL A 186 -1.30 14.54 -22.25
CA VAL A 186 -1.47 13.97 -23.60
C VAL A 186 -2.61 12.95 -23.63
N VAL A 187 -2.71 12.08 -22.62
CA VAL A 187 -3.74 11.04 -22.53
C VAL A 187 -5.15 11.61 -22.56
N VAL A 188 -5.40 12.63 -21.75
CA VAL A 188 -6.75 13.15 -21.60
C VAL A 188 -7.09 14.16 -22.70
N SER A 189 -6.12 14.95 -23.20
CA SER A 189 -6.35 15.80 -24.39
C SER A 189 -6.72 15.00 -25.65
N ARG A 190 -6.20 13.77 -25.79
CA ARG A 190 -6.53 12.86 -26.90
C ARG A 190 -7.88 12.15 -26.73
N THR A 191 -8.46 12.14 -25.53
CA THR A 191 -9.70 11.40 -25.23
C THR A 191 -10.89 12.30 -24.93
N VAL A 192 -10.68 13.55 -24.49
CA VAL A 192 -11.75 14.51 -24.18
C VAL A 192 -11.32 15.92 -24.67
N PRO A 193 -11.72 16.38 -25.87
CA PRO A 193 -11.18 17.62 -26.44
C PRO A 193 -11.68 18.91 -25.76
N ASP A 194 -12.97 19.00 -25.43
CA ASP A 194 -13.62 20.30 -25.14
C ASP A 194 -13.62 20.72 -23.66
N THR A 195 -13.66 19.76 -22.73
CA THR A 195 -13.71 20.01 -21.26
C THR A 195 -12.36 19.78 -20.56
N TRP A 196 -11.34 19.39 -21.33
CA TRP A 196 -10.01 19.02 -20.86
C TRP A 196 -9.28 20.15 -20.15
N ARG A 197 -9.20 21.31 -20.80
CA ARG A 197 -8.44 22.45 -20.29
C ARG A 197 -8.91 22.88 -18.90
N GLN A 198 -10.21 22.83 -18.68
CA GLN A 198 -10.84 23.19 -17.41
C GLN A 198 -10.60 22.13 -16.33
N HIS A 199 -10.63 20.84 -16.67
CA HIS A 199 -10.37 19.75 -15.72
C HIS A 199 -8.92 19.75 -15.23
N VAL A 200 -7.94 20.01 -16.12
CA VAL A 200 -6.52 20.12 -15.74
C VAL A 200 -6.27 21.36 -14.91
N GLN A 201 -6.74 22.52 -15.36
CA GLN A 201 -6.49 23.79 -14.67
C GLN A 201 -7.06 23.80 -13.25
N LYS A 202 -8.14 23.06 -13.00
CA LYS A 202 -8.75 22.98 -11.65
C LYS A 202 -8.23 21.82 -10.80
N ARG A 203 -7.63 20.79 -11.41
CA ARG A 203 -7.12 19.59 -10.70
C ARG A 203 -5.61 19.43 -10.73
N TRP A 204 -4.85 20.40 -11.24
CA TRP A 204 -3.40 20.30 -11.42
C TRP A 204 -2.66 19.88 -10.14
N GLY A 205 -3.07 20.37 -8.97
CA GLY A 205 -2.47 19.98 -7.69
C GLY A 205 -2.71 18.51 -7.31
N VAL A 206 -3.87 17.96 -7.64
CA VAL A 206 -4.18 16.53 -7.42
C VAL A 206 -3.39 15.66 -8.40
N ILE A 207 -3.27 16.08 -9.67
CA ILE A 207 -2.49 15.35 -10.66
C ILE A 207 -0.99 15.38 -10.29
N LEU A 208 -0.48 16.52 -9.82
CA LEU A 208 0.90 16.69 -9.38
C LEU A 208 1.21 15.80 -8.17
N SER A 209 0.34 15.79 -7.17
CA SER A 209 0.50 14.93 -5.99
C SER A 209 0.40 13.44 -6.32
N CYS A 210 -0.42 13.05 -7.31
CA CYS A 210 -0.43 11.68 -7.81
C CYS A 210 0.88 11.28 -8.47
N GLY A 211 1.46 12.16 -9.29
CA GLY A 211 2.76 11.93 -9.91
C GLY A 211 3.84 11.75 -8.85
N PHE A 212 3.89 12.64 -7.86
CA PHE A 212 4.81 12.54 -6.75
C PHE A 212 4.62 11.24 -5.93
N ALA A 213 3.38 10.88 -5.60
CA ALA A 213 3.09 9.65 -4.84
C ALA A 213 3.48 8.39 -5.62
N GLN A 214 3.15 8.32 -6.91
CA GLN A 214 3.53 7.21 -7.79
C GLN A 214 5.06 7.03 -7.82
N MET A 215 5.80 8.14 -7.90
CA MET A 215 7.25 8.15 -7.89
C MET A 215 7.83 7.64 -6.57
N VAL A 216 7.33 8.13 -5.43
CA VAL A 216 7.76 7.66 -4.10
C VAL A 216 7.53 6.16 -3.96
N VAL A 217 6.39 5.64 -4.46
CA VAL A 217 6.09 4.20 -4.45
C VAL A 217 7.09 3.43 -5.31
N VAL A 218 7.38 3.87 -6.54
CA VAL A 218 8.33 3.18 -7.43
C VAL A 218 9.75 3.19 -6.87
N VAL A 219 10.21 4.31 -6.30
CA VAL A 219 11.54 4.42 -5.66
C VAL A 219 11.61 3.55 -4.40
N SER A 220 10.53 3.48 -3.63
CA SER A 220 10.45 2.61 -2.45
C SER A 220 10.51 1.13 -2.87
N LEU A 221 9.77 0.75 -3.92
CA LEU A 221 9.79 -0.60 -4.47
C LEU A 221 11.18 -0.97 -5.01
N SER A 222 11.87 -0.06 -5.70
CA SER A 222 13.23 -0.31 -6.17
C SER A 222 14.20 -0.52 -5.01
N ALA A 223 14.10 0.27 -3.94
CA ALA A 223 14.93 0.10 -2.75
C ALA A 223 14.67 -1.24 -2.04
N ILE A 224 13.40 -1.67 -1.97
CA ILE A 224 13.03 -2.97 -1.40
C ILE A 224 13.59 -4.12 -2.26
N LEU A 225 13.45 -4.03 -3.58
CA LEU A 225 13.96 -5.07 -4.49
C LEU A 225 15.50 -5.16 -4.44
N GLU A 226 16.19 -4.02 -4.35
CA GLU A 226 17.66 -3.94 -4.30
C GLU A 226 18.19 -4.55 -3.00
N THR A 227 17.50 -4.29 -1.89
CA THR A 227 17.93 -4.79 -0.57
C THR A 227 17.61 -6.26 -0.34
N ARG A 228 16.69 -6.87 -1.09
CA ARG A 228 16.15 -8.20 -0.80
C ARG A 228 16.47 -9.28 -1.82
N PHE A 229 16.56 -8.95 -3.10
CA PHE A 229 16.52 -9.97 -4.16
C PHE A 229 17.68 -9.87 -5.13
N PHE A 230 17.96 -8.67 -5.66
CA PHE A 230 18.90 -8.51 -6.76
C PHE A 230 19.74 -7.27 -6.60
N SER A 231 21.03 -7.37 -6.90
CA SER A 231 21.86 -6.20 -7.13
C SER A 231 21.27 -5.40 -8.30
N SER A 232 21.23 -4.08 -8.14
CA SER A 232 20.71 -3.11 -9.11
C SER A 232 21.40 -3.18 -10.48
N ALA A 233 22.57 -3.83 -10.57
CA ALA A 233 23.30 -4.05 -11.81
C ALA A 233 22.75 -5.18 -12.71
N THR A 234 21.74 -5.96 -12.26
CA THR A 234 21.27 -7.14 -13.02
C THR A 234 20.08 -6.84 -13.93
N PRO A 235 20.03 -7.34 -15.19
CA PRO A 235 18.89 -7.14 -16.09
C PRO A 235 17.57 -7.70 -15.53
N LYS A 236 17.66 -8.73 -14.68
CA LYS A 236 16.51 -9.33 -13.98
C LYS A 236 15.84 -8.37 -13.01
N PHE A 237 16.61 -7.52 -12.32
CA PHE A 237 16.08 -6.49 -11.42
C PHE A 237 15.17 -5.52 -12.17
N PHE A 238 15.61 -5.05 -13.35
CA PHE A 238 14.86 -4.11 -14.17
C PHE A 238 13.58 -4.70 -14.75
N PHE A 239 13.65 -5.93 -15.27
CA PHE A 239 12.47 -6.62 -15.79
C PHE A 239 11.41 -6.82 -14.69
N LEU A 240 11.84 -7.21 -13.48
CA LEU A 240 10.94 -7.38 -12.34
C LEU A 240 10.34 -6.05 -11.87
N LEU A 241 11.14 -4.99 -11.78
CA LEU A 241 10.66 -3.66 -11.38
C LEU A 241 9.63 -3.13 -12.40
N LEU A 242 9.89 -3.30 -13.70
CA LEU A 242 8.95 -2.94 -14.76
C LEU A 242 7.65 -3.73 -14.64
N LEU A 243 7.73 -5.06 -14.46
CA LEU A 243 6.56 -5.91 -14.27
C LEU A 243 5.72 -5.46 -13.06
N VAL A 244 6.36 -5.17 -11.93
CA VAL A 244 5.69 -4.68 -10.72
C VAL A 244 5.02 -3.32 -10.96
N THR A 245 5.65 -2.41 -11.70
CA THR A 245 5.04 -1.10 -12.00
C THR A 245 3.82 -1.22 -12.91
N VAL A 246 3.84 -2.13 -13.87
CA VAL A 246 2.68 -2.42 -14.74
C VAL A 246 1.54 -3.04 -13.92
N LEU A 247 1.85 -4.01 -13.06
CA LEU A 247 0.87 -4.61 -12.15
C LEU A 247 0.25 -3.57 -11.21
N LEU A 248 1.06 -2.67 -10.66
CA LEU A 248 0.59 -1.57 -9.81
C LEU A 248 -0.38 -0.66 -10.56
N ALA A 249 -0.06 -0.28 -11.80
CA ALA A 249 -0.94 0.56 -12.62
C ALA A 249 -2.28 -0.13 -12.94
N LEU A 250 -2.26 -1.44 -13.21
CA LEU A 250 -3.48 -2.23 -13.42
C LEU A 250 -4.33 -2.31 -12.15
N VAL A 251 -3.69 -2.50 -10.99
CA VAL A 251 -4.36 -2.51 -9.68
C VAL A 251 -5.00 -1.15 -9.40
N GLN A 252 -4.29 -0.04 -9.62
CA GLN A 252 -4.84 1.31 -9.47
C GLN A 252 -6.04 1.56 -10.41
N ALA A 253 -5.96 1.08 -11.65
CA ALA A 253 -7.06 1.15 -12.60
C ALA A 253 -8.28 0.34 -12.13
N ALA A 254 -8.08 -0.86 -11.56
CA ALA A 254 -9.14 -1.66 -10.96
C ALA A 254 -9.78 -0.99 -9.74
N PHE A 255 -8.97 -0.37 -8.88
CA PHE A 255 -9.45 0.41 -7.74
C PHE A 255 -10.34 1.59 -8.15
N ALA A 256 -10.10 2.22 -9.31
CA ALA A 256 -10.98 3.25 -9.86
C ALA A 256 -12.41 2.76 -10.08
N TRP A 257 -12.56 1.51 -10.49
CA TRP A 257 -13.87 0.91 -10.66
C TRP A 257 -14.56 0.65 -9.34
N ILE A 258 -13.85 0.06 -8.40
CA ILE A 258 -14.37 -0.24 -7.06
C ILE A 258 -14.83 1.07 -6.41
N VAL A 259 -14.01 2.11 -6.45
CA VAL A 259 -14.34 3.43 -5.87
C VAL A 259 -15.54 4.07 -6.58
N ARG A 260 -15.61 3.99 -7.92
CA ARG A 260 -16.77 4.48 -8.68
C ARG A 260 -18.06 3.78 -8.24
N ASP A 261 -18.03 2.45 -8.13
CA ASP A 261 -19.18 1.65 -7.73
C ASP A 261 -19.61 1.96 -6.28
N LEU A 262 -18.63 2.15 -5.39
CA LEU A 262 -18.86 2.55 -4.01
C LEU A 262 -19.53 3.93 -3.89
N ILE A 263 -19.14 4.89 -4.72
CA ILE A 263 -19.66 6.28 -4.68
C ILE A 263 -21.05 6.40 -5.30
N GLN A 264 -21.47 5.49 -6.19
CA GLN A 264 -22.76 5.57 -6.88
C GLN A 264 -23.95 5.08 -6.04
N GLY A 265 -23.72 4.39 -4.92
CA GLY A 265 -24.79 3.90 -4.06
C GLY A 265 -24.99 4.70 -2.76
N PRO A 266 -26.16 4.58 -2.11
CA PRO A 266 -26.38 5.15 -0.79
C PRO A 266 -25.50 4.47 0.28
N GLY A 267 -25.05 5.24 1.28
CA GLY A 267 -24.23 4.73 2.39
C GLY A 267 -22.75 4.60 2.04
N VAL A 268 -22.18 5.63 1.42
CA VAL A 268 -20.80 5.62 0.90
C VAL A 268 -19.80 5.33 2.02
N LEU A 269 -19.95 5.99 3.17
CA LEU A 269 -19.07 5.81 4.32
C LEU A 269 -19.11 4.39 4.88
N MET A 270 -20.29 3.79 5.03
CA MET A 270 -20.45 2.43 5.54
C MET A 270 -19.84 1.39 4.59
N ARG A 271 -20.01 1.55 3.28
CA ARG A 271 -19.39 0.67 2.28
C ARG A 271 -17.87 0.83 2.24
N ALA A 272 -17.38 2.07 2.38
CA ALA A 272 -15.94 2.33 2.48
C ALA A 272 -15.33 1.69 3.74
N MET A 273 -16.00 1.80 4.89
CA MET A 273 -15.59 1.14 6.13
C MET A 273 -15.59 -0.39 5.99
N GLY A 274 -16.63 -0.98 5.40
CA GLY A 274 -16.71 -2.41 5.14
C GLY A 274 -15.58 -2.89 4.20
N THR A 275 -15.30 -2.12 3.15
CA THR A 275 -14.20 -2.42 2.20
C THR A 275 -12.84 -2.34 2.91
N ALA A 276 -12.60 -1.31 3.71
CA ALA A 276 -11.38 -1.16 4.50
C ALA A 276 -11.22 -2.32 5.51
N GLY A 277 -12.30 -2.71 6.19
CA GLY A 277 -12.32 -3.87 7.09
C GLY A 277 -11.99 -5.18 6.37
N PHE A 278 -12.57 -5.40 5.19
CA PHE A 278 -12.29 -6.58 4.38
C PHE A 278 -10.84 -6.63 3.89
N VAL A 279 -10.28 -5.49 3.47
CA VAL A 279 -8.87 -5.38 3.09
C VAL A 279 -7.97 -5.70 4.29
N MET A 280 -8.24 -5.11 5.46
CA MET A 280 -7.49 -5.40 6.69
C MET A 280 -7.55 -6.89 7.06
N LEU A 281 -8.74 -7.49 7.00
CA LEU A 281 -8.92 -8.91 7.29
C LEU A 281 -8.12 -9.77 6.32
N THR A 282 -8.17 -9.46 5.02
CA THR A 282 -7.40 -10.18 3.99
C THR A 282 -5.90 -10.05 4.23
N VAL A 283 -5.43 -8.84 4.51
CA VAL A 283 -4.01 -8.56 4.75
C VAL A 283 -3.48 -9.30 5.97
N CYS A 284 -4.22 -9.30 7.08
CA CYS A 284 -3.81 -9.97 8.32
C CYS A 284 -3.95 -11.50 8.26
N MET A 285 -4.93 -12.03 7.52
CA MET A 285 -5.16 -13.48 7.39
C MET A 285 -4.28 -14.15 6.34
N LEU A 286 -3.82 -13.42 5.33
CA LEU A 286 -3.05 -13.99 4.22
C LEU A 286 -1.56 -14.04 4.60
N PRO A 287 -0.99 -15.23 4.91
CA PRO A 287 0.30 -15.34 5.57
C PRO A 287 1.49 -14.60 4.93
N PRO A 288 1.65 -14.57 3.58
CA PRO A 288 2.78 -13.84 2.99
C PRO A 288 2.64 -12.32 3.07
N LEU A 289 1.44 -11.76 3.00
CA LEU A 289 1.21 -10.31 3.15
C LEU A 289 1.42 -9.88 4.60
N ASN A 290 0.86 -10.67 5.50
CA ASN A 290 0.95 -10.44 6.92
C ASN A 290 2.41 -10.51 7.44
N HIS A 291 3.16 -11.58 7.10
CA HIS A 291 4.57 -11.70 7.47
C HIS A 291 5.39 -10.50 7.00
N PHE A 292 5.13 -10.01 5.80
CA PHE A 292 5.85 -8.86 5.25
C PHE A 292 5.56 -7.58 6.04
N LEU A 293 4.29 -7.27 6.32
CA LEU A 293 3.90 -6.04 7.03
C LEU A 293 4.31 -6.08 8.49
N VAL A 294 4.04 -7.19 9.19
CA VAL A 294 4.46 -7.36 10.58
C VAL A 294 5.99 -7.36 10.68
N GLY A 295 6.67 -8.05 9.77
CA GLY A 295 8.13 -8.07 9.71
C GLY A 295 8.73 -6.70 9.44
N TYR A 296 8.12 -5.90 8.57
CA TYR A 296 8.54 -4.51 8.38
C TYR A 296 8.40 -3.70 9.66
N VAL A 297 7.25 -3.78 10.33
CA VAL A 297 7.00 -3.08 11.60
C VAL A 297 8.02 -3.52 12.66
N MET A 298 8.17 -4.82 12.91
CA MET A 298 9.08 -5.36 13.93
C MET A 298 10.55 -5.05 13.65
N GLN A 299 11.00 -5.26 12.41
CA GLN A 299 12.38 -4.98 12.03
C GLN A 299 12.68 -3.48 12.08
N SER A 300 11.74 -2.64 11.63
CA SER A 300 11.92 -1.18 11.67
C SER A 300 12.00 -0.66 13.11
N SER A 301 11.19 -1.19 14.03
CA SER A 301 11.26 -0.83 15.45
C SER A 301 12.54 -1.34 16.11
N ALA A 302 13.01 -2.55 15.76
CA ALA A 302 14.17 -3.16 16.39
C ALA A 302 15.49 -2.47 16.01
N THR A 303 15.64 -2.01 14.76
CA THR A 303 16.90 -1.45 14.24
C THR A 303 16.86 0.05 13.96
N GLY A 304 15.72 0.70 14.22
CA GLY A 304 15.49 2.10 13.82
C GLY A 304 15.45 2.27 12.30
N GLY A 305 14.79 1.34 11.59
CA GLY A 305 14.60 1.37 10.14
C GLY A 305 15.81 0.91 9.31
N ARG A 306 16.80 0.24 9.92
CA ARG A 306 17.99 -0.26 9.21
C ARG A 306 17.74 -1.68 8.70
N GLY A 307 17.91 -1.90 7.40
CA GLY A 307 17.86 -3.25 6.81
C GLY A 307 18.98 -4.14 7.35
N CYS A 308 20.21 -3.64 7.31
CA CYS A 308 21.43 -4.32 7.78
C CYS A 308 22.05 -3.54 8.94
N THR A 309 22.42 -4.24 10.01
CA THR A 309 22.99 -3.66 11.24
C THR A 309 24.28 -4.38 11.63
N VAL A 310 25.29 -3.63 12.06
CA VAL A 310 26.53 -4.14 12.66
C VAL A 310 26.53 -3.75 14.13
N PHE A 311 26.61 -4.75 15.02
CA PHE A 311 26.77 -4.51 16.45
C PHE A 311 28.25 -4.41 16.80
N THR A 312 28.58 -3.47 17.67
CA THR A 312 29.86 -3.44 18.38
C THR A 312 29.61 -4.06 19.75
N TRP A 313 30.27 -5.17 20.01
CA TRP A 313 30.23 -5.92 21.24
C TRP A 313 31.00 -5.22 22.36
N LYS A 314 30.60 -5.44 23.61
CA LYS A 314 31.45 -5.12 24.76
C LYS A 314 32.59 -6.12 24.88
N GLU A 315 33.67 -5.75 25.57
CA GLU A 315 34.86 -6.60 25.72
C GLU A 315 34.57 -7.99 26.32
N LYS A 316 33.57 -8.08 27.21
CA LYS A 316 33.15 -9.33 27.87
C LYS A 316 31.81 -9.89 27.34
N ALA A 317 31.44 -9.56 26.11
CA ALA A 317 30.19 -10.02 25.51
C ALA A 317 30.18 -11.54 25.30
N ASP A 318 29.20 -12.21 25.88
CA ASP A 318 28.93 -13.63 25.66
C ASP A 318 28.06 -13.80 24.41
N VAL A 319 28.71 -13.85 23.25
CA VAL A 319 28.04 -13.98 21.96
C VAL A 319 28.67 -15.09 21.13
N LEU A 320 27.82 -15.81 20.40
CA LEU A 320 28.20 -16.92 19.52
C LEU A 320 29.32 -16.53 18.56
N LYS A 321 30.29 -17.43 18.38
CA LYS A 321 31.51 -17.17 17.59
C LYS A 321 31.20 -16.73 16.15
N GLY A 322 30.19 -17.31 15.50
CA GLY A 322 29.84 -16.94 14.13
C GLY A 322 29.11 -15.60 13.98
N LEU A 323 28.80 -14.91 15.09
CA LEU A 323 28.38 -13.51 15.06
C LEU A 323 29.56 -12.54 15.15
N LYS A 324 30.74 -12.98 15.57
CA LYS A 324 31.94 -12.15 15.70
C LYS A 324 32.68 -12.09 14.36
N GLN A 325 33.07 -10.89 13.95
CA GLN A 325 33.86 -10.73 12.73
C GLN A 325 35.32 -11.11 13.00
N TYR A 326 35.84 -12.09 12.26
CA TYR A 326 37.20 -12.58 12.46
C TYR A 326 38.23 -11.49 12.11
N GLY A 327 39.11 -11.15 13.04
CA GLY A 327 40.22 -10.21 12.80
C GLY A 327 39.86 -8.71 12.75
N GLN A 328 38.60 -8.31 12.95
CA GLN A 328 38.16 -6.89 12.91
C GLN A 328 37.71 -6.30 14.26
N GLY A 329 38.25 -6.82 15.37
CA GLY A 329 37.98 -6.28 16.71
C GLY A 329 36.58 -6.68 17.25
N PRO A 330 35.96 -5.87 18.12
CA PRO A 330 34.70 -6.22 18.80
C PRO A 330 33.46 -6.08 17.89
N GLN A 331 33.58 -6.15 16.56
CA GLN A 331 32.46 -5.98 15.65
C GLN A 331 31.77 -7.30 15.32
N SER A 332 30.47 -7.21 15.04
CA SER A 332 29.70 -8.32 14.51
C SER A 332 29.86 -8.43 13.01
N VAL A 333 29.62 -9.63 12.47
CA VAL A 333 29.27 -9.75 11.04
C VAL A 333 28.01 -8.91 10.74
N PRO A 334 27.73 -8.54 9.49
CA PRO A 334 26.46 -7.89 9.13
C PRO A 334 25.26 -8.72 9.62
N LEU A 335 24.39 -8.13 10.44
CA LEU A 335 23.25 -8.80 11.07
C LEU A 335 21.91 -8.29 10.54
N ARG A 336 20.97 -9.22 10.43
CA ARG A 336 19.53 -8.96 10.43
C ARG A 336 19.02 -9.12 11.86
N VAL A 337 18.22 -8.16 12.31
CA VAL A 337 17.52 -8.22 13.62
C VAL A 337 16.02 -8.30 13.34
N PRO A 338 15.41 -9.51 13.29
CA PRO A 338 13.99 -9.65 13.00
C PRO A 338 13.11 -9.04 14.10
N MET A 339 13.54 -9.17 15.35
CA MET A 339 12.78 -8.73 16.52
C MET A 339 13.72 -8.32 17.65
N ALA A 340 13.26 -7.37 18.46
CA ALA A 340 13.88 -7.01 19.74
C ALA A 340 12.80 -7.04 20.81
N ILE A 341 13.11 -7.69 21.93
CA ILE A 341 12.29 -7.66 23.15
C ILE A 341 13.11 -7.03 24.27
N PRO A 342 12.47 -6.58 25.37
CA PRO A 342 13.20 -6.11 26.55
C PRO A 342 14.36 -7.05 26.94
N GLY A 343 15.58 -6.55 26.84
CA GLY A 343 16.79 -7.29 27.24
C GLY A 343 17.39 -8.23 26.20
N ILE A 344 16.69 -8.61 25.12
CA ILE A 344 17.20 -9.59 24.13
C ILE A 344 16.96 -9.11 22.68
N TYR A 345 18.02 -9.17 21.87
CA TYR A 345 17.96 -9.09 20.42
C TYR A 345 17.93 -10.49 19.80
N PHE A 346 16.97 -10.72 18.92
CA PHE A 346 16.97 -11.88 18.03
C PHE A 346 17.78 -11.49 16.80
N VAL A 347 18.91 -12.15 16.56
CA VAL A 347 19.82 -11.81 15.47
C VAL A 347 20.18 -13.01 14.62
N ARG A 348 20.42 -12.76 13.34
CA ARG A 348 21.04 -13.73 12.42
C ARG A 348 21.92 -13.02 11.41
N PRO A 349 22.94 -13.69 10.85
CA PRO A 349 23.75 -13.12 9.77
C PRO A 349 22.89 -12.68 8.57
N TRP A 350 23.21 -11.50 8.02
CA TRP A 350 22.51 -10.90 6.88
C TRP A 350 22.73 -11.68 5.58
N ASP A 351 23.87 -12.36 5.45
CA ASP A 351 24.24 -13.18 4.30
C ASP A 351 23.43 -14.48 4.17
N GLY A 352 22.60 -14.80 5.15
CA GLY A 352 21.78 -16.01 5.17
C GLY A 352 22.56 -17.29 5.48
N SER A 353 23.81 -17.19 5.94
CA SER A 353 24.67 -18.33 6.28
C SER A 353 24.05 -19.28 7.30
N TRP A 354 23.16 -18.78 8.15
CA TRP A 354 22.48 -19.54 9.21
C TRP A 354 21.04 -19.93 8.84
N SER A 355 20.60 -19.70 7.60
CA SER A 355 19.22 -19.93 7.13
C SER A 355 18.16 -19.28 8.06
N THR A 356 17.43 -20.08 8.84
CA THR A 356 16.40 -19.70 9.80
C THR A 356 16.88 -19.64 11.25
N ASP A 357 18.12 -20.04 11.55
CA ASP A 357 18.61 -20.07 12.93
C ASP A 357 18.80 -18.65 13.47
N ILE A 358 18.35 -18.45 14.71
CA ILE A 358 18.40 -17.17 15.40
C ILE A 358 19.25 -17.30 16.65
N ALA A 359 20.22 -16.40 16.79
CA ALA A 359 20.91 -16.18 18.04
C ALA A 359 20.16 -15.20 18.93
N LEU A 360 20.16 -15.52 20.23
CA LEU A 360 19.70 -14.63 21.28
C LEU A 360 20.92 -13.87 21.79
N VAL A 361 20.86 -12.55 21.72
CA VAL A 361 21.94 -11.67 22.15
C VAL A 361 21.40 -10.72 23.21
N SER A 362 22.02 -10.69 24.38
CA SER A 362 21.61 -9.74 25.42
C SER A 362 21.89 -8.30 24.96
N VAL A 363 20.93 -7.41 25.19
CA VAL A 363 21.10 -5.96 24.95
C VAL A 363 22.29 -5.42 25.75
N THR A 364 22.60 -6.01 26.91
CA THR A 364 23.73 -5.61 27.75
C THR A 364 25.08 -5.85 27.10
N ASP A 365 25.17 -6.76 26.14
CA ASP A 365 26.42 -7.14 25.46
C ASP A 365 26.71 -6.28 24.23
N VAL A 366 25.73 -5.50 23.80
CA VAL A 366 25.85 -4.55 22.69
C VAL A 366 26.29 -3.19 23.22
N ALA A 367 27.45 -2.71 22.77
CA ALA A 367 27.96 -1.37 23.06
C ALA A 367 27.42 -0.31 22.09
N LYS A 368 27.28 -0.68 20.81
CA LYS A 368 26.82 0.23 19.74
C LYS A 368 26.14 -0.55 18.61
N ALA A 369 25.17 0.07 17.95
CA ALA A 369 24.60 -0.41 16.70
C ALA A 369 24.89 0.58 15.57
N SER A 370 25.51 0.09 14.49
CA SER A 370 25.90 0.88 13.32
C SER A 370 25.24 0.33 12.06
N LYS A 371 25.09 1.17 11.03
CA LYS A 371 24.63 0.70 9.70
C LYS A 371 25.79 -0.03 9.01
N CYS A 372 25.49 -1.07 8.24
CA CYS A 372 26.49 -1.73 7.41
C CYS A 372 27.13 -0.73 6.42
N SER A 373 28.45 -0.75 6.31
CA SER A 373 29.17 -0.04 5.23
C SER A 373 28.80 -0.71 3.91
N ARG A 374 28.45 0.09 2.89
CA ARG A 374 28.26 -0.39 1.53
C ARG A 374 29.59 -0.81 0.93
#